data_AF-A0A8J3P7M3-F1
#
_entry.id   AF-A0A8J3P7M3-F1
#
_cell.length_a   1.000
_cell.length_b   1.000
_cell.length_c   1.000
_cell.angle_alpha   90.00
_cell.angle_beta   90.00
_cell.angle_gamma   90.00
#
_symmetry.space_group_name_H-M   'P 1'
#
loop_
_entity.id
_entity.type
_entity.pdbx_description
1 polymer ?
#
loop_
_entity_poly.entity_id
_entity_poly.type
_entity_poly.pdbx_seq_one_letter_code
_entity_poly.pdbx_strand_id
1 'polypeptide(L)'
;MFGQDMAHAGVHDSPRAGDPAGQRGPGRRADEREYLPHDAAGRADALVAVAFLSRAAVAPALAAALAPAFAGFVGMLSTVFQGAGWPIDAPAEAQRLAALLDGLRLPVLAGALTYRDALAVVDRHLAQLPTAAAHA
;
A
#
# COMPACT_ATOMS: atom_id res chain seq x y z
N MET A 1 62.22 12.15 0.22
CA MET A 1 62.41 13.62 0.31
C MET A 1 61.64 14.23 -0.85
N PHE A 2 60.64 15.06 -0.51
CA PHE A 2 59.90 16.10 -1.29
C PHE A 2 60.10 16.15 -2.82
N GLY A 3 59.10 16.33 -3.67
CA GLY A 3 57.74 16.84 -3.51
C GLY A 3 57.38 17.67 -4.75
N GLN A 4 56.09 17.70 -5.11
CA GLN A 4 55.36 18.79 -5.80
C GLN A 4 55.75 19.10 -7.27
N ASP A 5 54.88 19.54 -8.20
CA ASP A 5 53.49 19.98 -8.13
C ASP A 5 52.89 20.15 -9.55
N MET A 6 51.56 20.29 -9.61
CA MET A 6 50.74 20.94 -10.66
C MET A 6 50.51 20.22 -11.99
N ALA A 7 49.37 20.30 -12.67
CA ALA A 7 48.00 20.76 -12.41
C ALA A 7 47.23 20.46 -13.71
N HIS A 8 45.95 20.07 -13.64
CA HIS A 8 44.90 20.37 -14.62
C HIS A 8 43.60 19.79 -14.07
N ALA A 9 42.71 20.63 -13.55
CA ALA A 9 41.68 21.38 -14.28
C ALA A 9 40.34 20.67 -14.11
N GLY A 10 39.41 21.40 -13.49
CA GLY A 10 38.13 20.89 -13.04
C GLY A 10 37.19 20.53 -14.18
N VAL A 11 36.39 19.51 -13.93
CA VAL A 11 35.08 19.33 -14.55
C VAL A 11 34.09 19.23 -13.41
N HIS A 12 33.34 20.32 -13.23
CA HIS A 12 32.10 20.31 -12.47
C HIS A 12 31.13 19.37 -13.16
N ASP A 13 30.96 18.16 -12.63
CA ASP A 13 29.82 17.31 -13.00
C ASP A 13 28.65 17.71 -12.09
N SER A 14 27.82 18.63 -12.59
CA SER A 14 26.55 18.96 -11.96
C SER A 14 25.66 17.72 -11.95
N PRO A 15 25.03 17.34 -10.82
CA PRO A 15 24.12 16.22 -10.78
C PRO A 15 22.93 16.52 -11.70
N ARG A 16 22.79 15.70 -12.75
CA ARG A 16 21.63 15.69 -13.65
C ARG A 16 20.35 15.60 -12.81
N ALA A 17 19.41 16.50 -13.12
CA ALA A 17 18.08 16.56 -12.56
C ALA A 17 17.44 15.16 -12.50
N GLY A 18 16.98 14.80 -11.32
CA GLY A 18 16.39 13.50 -11.03
C GLY A 18 15.20 13.19 -11.92
N ASP A 19 15.17 11.95 -12.39
CA ASP A 19 14.02 11.31 -13.02
C ASP A 19 12.82 11.32 -12.04
N PRO A 20 11.71 12.02 -12.35
CA PRO A 20 10.52 12.06 -11.50
C PRO A 20 9.79 10.71 -11.41
N ALA A 21 10.21 9.68 -12.16
CA ALA A 21 9.62 8.34 -12.08
C ALA A 21 10.10 7.52 -10.85
N GLY A 22 11.25 7.87 -10.25
CA GLY A 22 11.87 7.12 -9.16
C GLY A 22 11.27 7.37 -7.77
N GLN A 23 10.42 8.39 -7.61
CA GLN A 23 9.85 8.79 -6.30
C GLN A 23 8.49 8.14 -5.99
N ARG A 24 8.05 7.14 -6.76
CA ARG A 24 6.93 6.27 -6.35
C ARG A 24 7.44 5.26 -5.33
N GLY A 25 7.59 5.71 -4.08
CA GLY A 25 8.32 5.01 -3.03
C GLY A 25 7.96 3.52 -2.84
N PRO A 26 8.94 2.67 -2.47
CA PRO A 26 8.82 1.21 -2.37
C PRO A 26 7.81 0.72 -1.33
N GLY A 27 7.37 1.58 -0.40
CA GLY A 27 6.38 1.23 0.63
C GLY A 27 4.97 0.95 0.08
N ARG A 28 4.55 1.59 -1.03
CA ARG A 28 3.19 1.43 -1.57
C ARG A 28 2.88 0.03 -2.09
N ARG A 29 3.89 -0.72 -2.53
CA ARG A 29 3.67 -2.06 -3.14
C ARG A 29 3.80 -3.21 -2.15
N ALA A 30 4.31 -2.98 -0.94
CA ALA A 30 4.55 -4.05 0.02
C ALA A 30 3.23 -4.50 0.67
N ASP A 31 2.46 -3.54 1.20
CA ASP A 31 1.28 -3.83 2.02
C ASP A 31 0.11 -4.42 1.22
N GLU A 32 -0.06 -4.00 -0.04
CA GLU A 32 -1.12 -4.50 -0.93
C GLU A 32 -0.86 -5.91 -1.45
N ARG A 33 0.42 -6.23 -1.71
CA ARG A 33 0.83 -7.59 -2.06
C ARG A 33 0.59 -8.54 -0.90
N GLU A 34 0.81 -8.08 0.31
CA GLU A 34 0.63 -8.90 1.51
C GLU A 34 -0.85 -9.16 1.80
N TYR A 35 -1.73 -8.21 1.50
CA TYR A 35 -3.17 -8.36 1.79
C TYR A 35 -3.97 -9.14 0.71
N LEU A 36 -3.60 -9.00 -0.57
CA LEU A 36 -4.24 -9.74 -1.66
C LEU A 36 -3.55 -11.10 -1.88
N PRO A 37 -4.31 -12.21 -1.95
CA PRO A 37 -3.73 -13.55 -2.04
C PRO A 37 -3.07 -13.76 -3.42
N HIS A 38 -1.75 -13.67 -3.48
CA HIS A 38 -0.95 -13.77 -4.71
C HIS A 38 -0.14 -15.07 -4.83
N ASP A 39 -0.03 -15.83 -3.74
CA ASP A 39 0.62 -17.13 -3.67
C ASP A 39 -0.25 -18.14 -2.90
N ALA A 40 0.26 -19.36 -2.73
CA ALA A 40 -0.48 -20.44 -2.06
C ALA A 40 -0.69 -20.19 -0.56
N ALA A 41 0.29 -19.60 0.12
CA ALA A 41 0.22 -19.31 1.55
C ALA A 41 -0.80 -18.19 1.82
N GLY A 42 -0.69 -17.07 1.12
CA GLY A 42 -1.65 -15.96 1.20
C GLY A 42 -3.06 -16.39 0.80
N ARG A 43 -3.23 -17.31 -0.16
CA ARG A 43 -4.55 -17.93 -0.44
C ARG A 43 -5.10 -18.68 0.76
N ALA A 44 -4.29 -19.49 1.44
CA ALA A 44 -4.74 -20.27 2.59
C ALA A 44 -5.19 -19.35 3.74
N ASP A 45 -4.37 -18.36 4.06
CA ASP A 45 -4.70 -17.35 5.09
C ASP A 45 -5.97 -16.58 4.72
N ALA A 46 -6.11 -16.23 3.43
CA ALA A 46 -7.28 -15.51 2.97
C ALA A 46 -8.57 -16.33 3.04
N LEU A 47 -8.51 -17.62 2.74
CA LEU A 47 -9.65 -18.54 2.91
C LEU A 47 -10.08 -18.64 4.39
N VAL A 48 -9.11 -18.76 5.30
CA VAL A 48 -9.38 -18.79 6.74
C VAL A 48 -10.08 -17.51 7.18
N ALA A 49 -9.50 -16.35 6.85
CA ALA A 49 -10.08 -15.07 7.20
C ALA A 49 -11.51 -14.89 6.65
N VAL A 50 -11.76 -15.26 5.39
CA VAL A 50 -13.10 -15.18 4.79
C VAL A 50 -14.10 -16.10 5.51
N ALA A 51 -13.68 -17.31 5.91
CA ALA A 51 -14.53 -18.20 6.69
C ALA A 51 -14.87 -17.61 8.07
N PHE A 52 -13.90 -17.01 8.76
CA PHE A 52 -14.12 -16.33 10.04
C PHE A 52 -15.02 -15.11 9.90
N LEU A 53 -14.82 -14.27 8.89
CA LEU A 53 -15.68 -13.11 8.59
C LEU A 53 -17.11 -13.54 8.26
N SER A 54 -17.27 -14.57 7.43
CA SER A 54 -18.59 -15.14 7.11
C SER A 54 -19.29 -15.69 8.36
N ARG A 55 -18.55 -16.35 9.25
CA ARG A 55 -19.10 -16.84 10.53
C ARG A 55 -19.46 -15.70 11.47
N ALA A 56 -18.66 -14.64 11.51
CA ALA A 56 -18.88 -13.49 12.38
C ALA A 56 -20.20 -12.76 12.06
N ALA A 57 -20.62 -12.75 10.78
CA ALA A 57 -21.90 -12.19 10.35
C ALA A 57 -23.12 -12.80 11.06
N VAL A 58 -23.00 -14.04 11.56
CA VAL A 58 -24.08 -14.75 12.27
C VAL A 58 -23.73 -15.10 13.72
N ALA A 59 -22.58 -14.64 14.22
CA ALA A 59 -22.09 -14.97 15.57
C ALA A 59 -21.57 -13.70 16.27
N PRO A 60 -22.42 -13.00 17.06
CA PRO A 60 -22.08 -11.70 17.66
C PRO A 60 -20.81 -11.71 18.51
N ALA A 61 -20.55 -12.79 19.25
CA ALA A 61 -19.32 -12.93 20.04
C ALA A 61 -18.07 -12.95 19.15
N LEU A 62 -18.14 -13.57 17.96
CA LEU A 62 -17.05 -13.59 17.01
C LEU A 62 -16.88 -12.24 16.31
N ALA A 63 -17.98 -11.57 15.96
CA ALA A 63 -17.94 -10.20 15.44
C ALA A 63 -17.26 -9.24 16.42
N ALA A 64 -17.61 -9.33 17.71
CA ALA A 64 -16.97 -8.54 18.77
C ALA A 64 -15.47 -8.83 18.89
N ALA A 65 -15.06 -10.10 18.74
CA ALA A 65 -13.65 -10.49 18.78
C ALA A 65 -12.84 -10.01 17.55
N LEU A 66 -13.47 -9.91 16.36
CA LEU A 66 -12.81 -9.49 15.13
C LEU A 66 -12.79 -7.97 14.93
N ALA A 67 -13.71 -7.23 15.53
CA ALA A 67 -13.81 -5.77 15.36
C ALA A 67 -12.49 -5.02 15.66
N PRO A 68 -11.72 -5.35 16.71
CA PRO A 68 -10.42 -4.71 16.97
C PRO A 68 -9.39 -4.98 15.87
N ALA A 69 -9.40 -6.16 15.25
CA ALA A 69 -8.46 -6.49 14.19
C ALA A 69 -8.71 -5.64 12.94
N PHE A 70 -9.98 -5.47 12.56
CA PHE A 70 -10.35 -4.58 11.45
C PHE A 70 -10.03 -3.11 11.77
N ALA A 71 -10.34 -2.65 12.99
CA ALA A 71 -9.99 -1.29 13.43
C ALA A 71 -8.47 -1.06 13.42
N GLY A 72 -7.67 -2.05 13.84
CA GLY A 72 -6.21 -2.00 13.77
C GLY A 72 -5.69 -1.90 12.33
N PHE A 73 -6.29 -2.65 11.40
CA PHE A 73 -5.95 -2.57 9.98
C PHE A 73 -6.24 -1.17 9.39
N VAL A 74 -7.42 -0.61 9.67
CA VAL A 74 -7.75 0.77 9.28
C VAL A 74 -6.80 1.77 9.92
N GLY A 75 -6.44 1.59 11.20
CA GLY A 75 -5.48 2.44 11.90
C GLY A 75 -4.11 2.47 11.23
N MET A 76 -3.58 1.30 10.84
CA MET A 76 -2.32 1.18 10.11
C MET A 76 -2.36 1.92 8.77
N LEU A 77 -3.40 1.71 7.96
CA LEU A 77 -3.56 2.45 6.69
C LEU A 77 -3.68 3.96 6.89
N SER A 78 -4.37 4.40 7.95
CA SER A 78 -4.48 5.82 8.30
C SER A 78 -3.12 6.44 8.62
N THR A 79 -2.26 5.74 9.38
CA THR A 79 -0.88 6.17 9.63
C THR A 79 -0.07 6.29 8.33
N VAL A 80 -0.23 5.35 7.39
CA VAL A 80 0.43 5.42 6.08
C VAL A 80 -0.03 6.67 5.30
N PHE A 81 -1.33 6.93 5.23
CA PHE A 81 -1.86 8.11 4.53
C PHE A 81 -1.44 9.43 5.18
N GLN A 82 -1.40 9.50 6.52
CA GLN A 82 -0.90 10.68 7.23
C GLN A 82 0.59 10.95 6.92
N GLY A 83 1.42 9.89 6.91
CA GLY A 83 2.84 10.01 6.57
C GLY A 83 3.10 10.43 5.13
N ALA A 84 2.15 10.23 4.21
CA ALA A 84 2.27 10.64 2.82
C ALA A 84 2.08 12.15 2.58
N GLY A 85 1.57 12.90 3.56
CA GLY A 85 1.38 14.35 3.47
C GLY A 85 0.35 14.80 2.43
N TRP A 86 -0.58 13.92 2.05
CA TRP A 86 -1.63 14.24 1.09
C TRP A 86 -2.74 15.08 1.72
N PRO A 87 -3.34 16.04 1.00
CA PRO A 87 -4.45 16.84 1.50
C PRO A 87 -5.76 16.05 1.46
N ILE A 88 -5.83 14.95 2.23
CA ILE A 88 -6.98 14.05 2.32
C ILE A 88 -7.41 13.82 3.77
N ASP A 89 -8.66 13.38 3.95
CA ASP A 89 -9.11 12.78 5.21
C ASP A 89 -8.53 11.36 5.32
N ALA A 90 -7.35 11.24 5.94
CA ALA A 90 -6.63 9.98 6.05
C ALA A 90 -7.42 8.86 6.76
N PRO A 91 -8.12 9.09 7.88
CA PRO A 91 -9.01 8.10 8.46
C PRO A 91 -10.11 7.61 7.51
N ALA A 92 -10.79 8.52 6.80
CA ALA A 92 -11.84 8.14 5.86
C ALA A 92 -11.29 7.36 4.66
N GLU A 93 -10.12 7.76 4.14
CA GLU A 93 -9.46 7.06 3.04
C GLU A 93 -8.97 5.67 3.46
N ALA A 94 -8.42 5.54 4.67
CA ALA A 94 -8.00 4.26 5.23
C ALA A 94 -9.17 3.27 5.33
N GLN A 95 -10.32 3.74 5.79
CA GLN A 95 -11.53 2.92 5.84
C GLN A 95 -12.00 2.52 4.44
N ARG A 96 -11.93 3.44 3.47
CA ARG A 96 -12.29 3.14 2.07
C ARG A 96 -11.37 2.09 1.44
N LEU A 97 -10.05 2.26 1.59
CA LEU A 97 -9.07 1.31 1.07
C LEU A 97 -9.20 -0.06 1.76
N ALA A 98 -9.41 -0.11 3.08
CA ALA A 98 -9.64 -1.36 3.80
C ALA A 98 -10.87 -2.11 3.26
N ALA A 99 -11.99 -1.41 3.06
CA ALA A 99 -13.20 -2.00 2.51
C ALA A 99 -13.01 -2.48 1.06
N LEU A 100 -12.26 -1.71 0.24
CA LEU A 100 -11.93 -2.11 -1.12
C LEU A 100 -11.10 -3.39 -1.14
N LEU A 101 -10.03 -3.45 -0.34
CA LEU A 101 -9.14 -4.61 -0.26
C LEU A 101 -9.89 -5.86 0.23
N ASP A 102 -10.72 -5.73 1.27
CA ASP A 102 -11.53 -6.85 1.77
C ASP A 102 -12.55 -7.34 0.73
N GLY A 103 -13.24 -6.40 0.06
CA GLY A 103 -14.21 -6.71 -0.99
C GLY A 103 -13.62 -7.42 -2.22
N LEU A 104 -12.32 -7.24 -2.50
CA LEU A 104 -11.63 -7.90 -3.61
C LEU A 104 -11.18 -9.33 -3.27
N ARG A 105 -11.04 -9.70 -1.99
CA ARG A 105 -10.51 -11.01 -1.59
C ARG A 105 -11.38 -12.17 -2.06
N LEU A 106 -12.69 -12.10 -1.84
CA LEU A 106 -13.58 -13.21 -2.21
C LEU A 106 -13.62 -13.46 -3.74
N PRO A 107 -13.77 -12.43 -4.61
CA PRO A 107 -13.68 -12.62 -6.06
C PRO A 107 -12.35 -13.23 -6.52
N VAL A 108 -11.22 -12.83 -5.93
CA VAL A 108 -9.90 -13.40 -6.25
C VAL A 108 -9.81 -14.86 -5.80
N LEU A 109 -10.28 -15.17 -4.60
CA LEU A 109 -10.30 -16.54 -4.08
C LEU A 109 -11.20 -17.47 -4.90
N ALA A 110 -12.33 -16.97 -5.37
CA ALA A 110 -13.28 -17.68 -6.21
C ALA A 110 -12.82 -17.82 -7.67
N GLY A 111 -11.74 -17.14 -8.07
CA GLY A 111 -11.28 -17.11 -9.47
C GLY A 111 -12.15 -16.27 -10.40
N ALA A 112 -13.10 -15.50 -9.85
CA ALA A 112 -13.93 -14.56 -10.61
C ALA A 112 -13.17 -13.28 -11.00
N LEU A 113 -12.09 -12.98 -10.29
CA LEU A 113 -11.17 -11.88 -10.57
C LEU A 113 -9.74 -12.38 -10.49
N THR A 114 -8.87 -12.01 -11.43
CA THR A 114 -7.44 -12.36 -11.29
C THR A 114 -6.78 -11.45 -10.24
N TYR A 115 -5.71 -11.93 -9.60
CA TYR A 115 -4.90 -11.10 -8.71
C TYR A 115 -4.43 -9.80 -9.39
N ARG A 116 -4.03 -9.90 -10.67
CA ARG A 116 -3.57 -8.75 -11.46
C ARG A 116 -4.67 -7.72 -11.66
N ASP A 117 -5.89 -8.16 -11.96
CA ASP A 117 -7.03 -7.26 -12.16
C ASP A 117 -7.46 -6.62 -10.84
N ALA A 118 -7.42 -7.36 -9.73
CA ALA A 118 -7.65 -6.81 -8.39
C ALA A 118 -6.64 -5.73 -8.04
N LEU A 119 -5.35 -5.97 -8.29
CA LEU A 119 -4.30 -4.99 -8.07
C LEU A 119 -4.51 -3.74 -8.95
N ALA A 120 -4.94 -3.92 -10.20
CA ALA A 120 -5.25 -2.79 -11.08
C ALA A 120 -6.42 -1.92 -10.58
N VAL A 121 -7.38 -2.51 -9.82
CA VAL A 121 -8.44 -1.74 -9.16
C VAL A 121 -7.87 -0.89 -8.02
N VAL A 122 -6.99 -1.47 -7.19
CA VAL A 122 -6.33 -0.76 -6.09
C VAL A 122 -5.43 0.36 -6.63
N ASP A 123 -4.61 0.07 -7.63
CA ASP A 123 -3.75 1.05 -8.31
C ASP A 123 -4.57 2.23 -8.86
N ARG A 124 -5.72 1.95 -9.49
CA ARG A 124 -6.60 2.99 -10.02
C ARG A 124 -7.18 3.86 -8.92
N HIS A 125 -7.57 3.25 -7.80
CA HIS A 125 -8.09 3.99 -6.65
C HIS A 125 -7.01 4.91 -6.08
N LEU A 126 -5.80 4.41 -5.84
CA LEU A 126 -4.69 5.22 -5.33
C LEU A 126 -4.25 6.31 -6.30
N ALA A 127 -4.32 6.07 -7.61
CA ALA A 127 -3.99 7.08 -8.62
C ALA A 127 -4.95 8.27 -8.65
N GLN A 128 -6.15 8.14 -8.06
CA GLN A 128 -7.12 9.23 -7.93
C GLN A 128 -6.83 10.13 -6.71
N LEU A 129 -5.94 9.70 -5.81
CA LEU A 129 -5.61 10.48 -4.63
C LEU A 129 -4.70 11.66 -5.00
N PRO A 130 -4.90 12.83 -4.38
CA PRO A 130 -4.04 13.98 -4.61
C PRO A 130 -2.62 13.65 -4.14
N THR A 131 -1.62 14.01 -4.94
CA THR A 131 -0.23 13.94 -4.50
C THR A 131 0.09 15.13 -3.61
N ALA A 132 1.03 14.97 -2.67
CA ALA A 132 1.55 16.07 -1.88
C ALA A 132 1.98 17.21 -2.82
N ALA A 133 1.57 18.44 -2.52
CA ALA A 133 2.04 19.59 -3.26
C ALA A 133 3.57 19.67 -3.06
N ALA A 134 4.33 19.63 -4.15
CA ALA A 134 5.74 19.98 -4.10
C ALA A 134 5.81 21.41 -3.56
N HIS A 135 6.40 21.58 -2.37
CA HIS A 135 6.65 22.91 -1.83
C HIS A 135 7.54 23.67 -2.84
N ALA A 136 6.93 24.63 -3.53
CA ALA A 136 7.61 25.64 -4.33
C ALA A 136 8.04 26.81 -3.43
#